data_AF-A0A7L4ZMB3-F1
#
_entry.id   AF-A0A7L4ZMB3-F1
#
_cell.length_a   1.000
_cell.length_b   1.000
_cell.length_c   1.000
_cell.angle_alpha   90.00
_cell.angle_beta   90.00
_cell.angle_gamma   90.00
#
_symmetry.space_group_name_H-M   'P 1'
#
loop_
_entity.id
_entity.type
_entity.pdbx_description
1 polymer ?
#
loop_
_entity_poly.entity_id
_entity_poly.type
_entity_poly.pdbx_seq_one_letter_code
_entity_poly.pdbx_strand_id
1 'polypeptide(L)'
;MRNKPLFGILFLAMLCSCKTERIVENHLKQDVEVLADDKLKGRATGTEGEVLAAAHISDRFKELGILPKGTNGYLQAFTFTPQTDPHAETVYSEGSDKETITGRNVIGYIDNNAENTIVIGAHYDHLGMGDEGSLYRGDPMVHNGADDNASGVAVMLHLADQLKDRNTNNNYLFIAFSGEEMGLLGSNYFVKNPTIDITKMNYMINMDMVGRLKKNKTLAIYGTGTSPVWQETIQKANVKDTIEEANTNNRFSLKLRESGVGPSDHTSFYLQDIPVLHLFTGQHVDYHKPSDDFEKLNYEGMLQISNYIYNVISEVNSKGKIAFTKTVNESDDAPRFKVTLGVIPDYLFDGKGMRIDGISENRPAQKAGLQKGDIVIQLGEHEVTEINSYMKALSTFEYGDKTIVKVNRNGEVVEAEITFFDNKKK
;
A
#
# COMPACT_ATOMS: atom_id res chain seq x y z
N MET A 1 22.19 57.39 63.72
CA MET A 1 21.54 56.08 63.55
C MET A 1 20.83 56.08 62.21
N ARG A 2 21.30 55.26 61.25
CA ARG A 2 20.97 55.37 59.83
C ARG A 2 20.12 54.15 59.42
N ASN A 3 18.84 54.38 59.18
CA ASN A 3 17.90 53.34 58.72
C ASN A 3 18.25 52.90 57.30
N LYS A 4 18.37 51.59 57.08
CA LYS A 4 18.40 50.97 55.74
C LYS A 4 17.08 50.22 55.53
N PRO A 5 16.38 50.39 54.40
CA PRO A 5 15.25 49.55 54.06
C PRO A 5 15.76 48.22 53.46
N LEU A 6 15.13 47.13 53.90
CA LEU A 6 15.37 45.77 53.43
C LEU A 6 14.62 45.59 52.09
N PHE A 7 15.34 45.56 50.97
CA PHE A 7 14.76 45.23 49.66
C PHE A 7 14.72 43.71 49.52
N GLY A 8 13.53 43.11 49.65
CA GLY A 8 13.29 41.72 49.33
C GLY A 8 13.19 41.54 47.81
N ILE A 9 14.18 40.89 47.21
CA ILE A 9 14.14 40.49 45.80
C ILE A 9 13.35 39.19 45.72
N LEU A 10 12.12 39.27 45.19
CA LEU A 10 11.30 38.13 44.82
C LEU A 10 11.81 37.60 43.47
N PHE A 11 12.57 36.51 43.49
CA PHE A 11 13.05 35.83 42.29
C PHE A 11 11.90 34.98 41.71
N LEU A 12 11.18 35.54 40.74
CA LEU A 12 10.16 34.81 39.99
C LEU A 12 10.88 33.93 38.96
N ALA A 13 11.09 32.65 39.30
CA ALA A 13 11.61 31.67 38.35
C ALA A 13 10.52 31.36 37.31
N MET A 14 10.58 32.03 36.15
CA MET A 14 9.91 31.56 34.94
C MET A 14 10.53 30.23 34.55
N LEU A 15 9.87 29.13 34.92
CA LEU A 15 10.08 27.83 34.28
C LEU A 15 9.50 27.93 32.87
N CYS A 16 10.30 28.44 31.93
CA CYS A 16 10.06 28.18 30.51
C CYS A 16 10.13 26.67 30.32
N SER A 17 8.97 26.03 30.24
CA SER A 17 8.83 24.67 29.72
C SER A 17 9.20 24.72 28.24
N CYS A 18 10.50 24.66 27.94
CA CYS A 18 10.96 24.25 26.62
C CYS A 18 10.52 22.80 26.46
N LYS A 19 9.35 22.58 25.84
CA LYS A 19 9.04 21.28 25.26
C LYS A 19 10.13 21.01 24.23
N THR A 20 11.08 20.14 24.55
CA THR A 20 12.04 19.63 23.57
C THR A 20 11.22 18.98 22.47
N GLU A 21 11.25 19.57 21.28
CA GLU A 21 10.53 19.02 20.15
C GLU A 21 11.16 17.67 19.79
N ARG A 22 10.34 16.62 19.75
CA ARG A 22 10.80 15.27 19.44
C ARG A 22 11.27 15.23 17.99
N ILE A 23 12.55 14.90 17.81
CA ILE A 23 13.15 14.67 16.50
C ILE A 23 12.64 13.32 16.01
N VAL A 24 12.04 13.32 14.82
CA VAL A 24 11.63 12.09 14.12
C VAL A 24 12.83 11.60 13.35
N GLU A 25 13.25 10.37 13.60
CA GLU A 25 14.40 9.79 12.92
C GLU A 25 13.96 9.08 11.63
N ASN A 26 14.64 9.37 10.52
CA ASN A 26 14.36 8.72 9.25
C ASN A 26 15.09 7.36 9.17
N HIS A 27 14.35 6.29 9.44
CA HIS A 27 14.80 4.88 9.35
C HIS A 27 14.26 4.15 8.12
N LEU A 28 13.65 4.86 7.16
CA LEU A 28 12.94 4.25 6.02
C LEU A 28 13.82 3.25 5.26
N LYS A 29 15.07 3.62 5.00
CA LYS A 29 16.01 2.78 4.26
C LYS A 29 16.42 1.55 5.05
N GLN A 30 16.72 1.71 6.33
CA GLN A 30 17.12 0.62 7.22
C GLN A 30 15.99 -0.40 7.39
N ASP A 31 14.75 0.09 7.56
CA ASP A 31 13.58 -0.78 7.69
C ASP A 31 13.32 -1.58 6.40
N VAL A 32 13.43 -0.94 5.22
CA VAL A 32 13.34 -1.66 3.94
C VAL A 32 14.47 -2.67 3.77
N GLU A 33 15.72 -2.28 4.02
CA GLU A 33 16.88 -3.17 3.82
C GLU A 33 16.78 -4.44 4.67
N VAL A 34 16.26 -4.36 5.89
CA VAL A 34 16.02 -5.55 6.72
C VAL A 34 14.87 -6.38 6.19
N LEU A 35 13.74 -5.74 5.88
CA LEU A 35 12.54 -6.45 5.43
C LEU A 35 12.79 -7.16 4.10
N ALA A 36 13.50 -6.51 3.17
CA ALA A 36 13.85 -7.01 1.84
C ALA A 36 15.18 -7.79 1.78
N ASP A 37 15.76 -8.20 2.91
CA ASP A 37 16.99 -9.00 2.92
C ASP A 37 16.67 -10.46 2.52
N ASP A 38 17.51 -11.06 1.65
CA ASP A 38 17.43 -12.46 1.23
C ASP A 38 17.32 -13.45 2.41
N LYS A 39 17.84 -13.09 3.59
CA LYS A 39 17.71 -13.87 4.83
C LYS A 39 16.26 -14.12 5.23
N LEU A 40 15.35 -13.21 4.87
CA LEU A 40 13.91 -13.34 5.12
C LEU A 40 13.20 -14.13 4.02
N LYS A 41 13.93 -14.59 2.98
CA LYS A 41 13.44 -15.53 1.95
C LYS A 41 12.08 -15.12 1.37
N GLY A 42 11.89 -13.82 1.14
CA GLY A 42 10.69 -13.26 0.53
C GLY A 42 9.42 -13.30 1.38
N ARG A 43 9.54 -13.54 2.70
CA ARG A 43 8.48 -13.32 3.69
C ARG A 43 7.12 -13.97 3.38
N ALA A 44 7.10 -15.12 2.70
CA ALA A 44 5.86 -15.82 2.42
C ALA A 44 5.11 -16.17 3.71
N THR A 45 3.79 -15.94 3.70
CA THR A 45 2.92 -16.15 4.85
C THR A 45 3.13 -17.52 5.50
N GLY A 46 3.32 -17.54 6.82
CA GLY A 46 3.58 -18.74 7.62
C GLY A 46 4.99 -19.34 7.52
N THR A 47 5.91 -18.74 6.78
CA THR A 47 7.32 -19.18 6.74
C THR A 47 8.15 -18.61 7.90
N GLU A 48 9.36 -19.15 8.10
CA GLU A 48 10.35 -18.57 9.02
C GLU A 48 10.70 -17.12 8.63
N GLY A 49 10.70 -16.80 7.33
CA GLY A 49 10.92 -15.45 6.81
C GLY A 49 9.88 -14.45 7.27
N GLU A 50 8.59 -14.83 7.24
CA GLU A 50 7.49 -14.04 7.81
C GLU A 50 7.69 -13.84 9.32
N VAL A 51 8.07 -14.89 10.06
CA VAL A 51 8.30 -14.79 11.52
C VAL A 51 9.42 -13.79 11.84
N LEU A 52 10.51 -13.82 11.08
CA LEU A 52 11.62 -12.87 11.24
C LEU A 52 11.20 -11.44 10.90
N ALA A 53 10.43 -11.25 9.83
CA ALA A 53 9.87 -9.94 9.47
C ALA A 53 8.94 -9.39 10.57
N ALA A 54 8.05 -10.24 11.10
CA ALA A 54 7.14 -9.88 12.17
C ALA A 54 7.89 -9.51 13.46
N ALA A 55 9.00 -10.19 13.76
CA ALA A 55 9.87 -9.86 14.87
C ALA A 55 10.53 -8.49 14.69
N HIS A 56 11.08 -8.20 13.50
CA HIS A 56 11.64 -6.88 13.17
C HIS A 56 10.61 -5.76 13.40
N ILE A 57 9.41 -5.89 12.82
CA ILE A 57 8.35 -4.87 12.97
C ILE A 57 7.94 -4.70 14.44
N SER A 58 7.83 -5.81 15.18
CA SER A 58 7.52 -5.77 16.62
C SER A 58 8.61 -5.06 17.43
N ASP A 59 9.88 -5.26 17.09
CA ASP A 59 11.01 -4.61 17.74
C ASP A 59 11.08 -3.13 17.40
N ARG A 60 10.83 -2.75 16.15
CA ARG A 60 10.68 -1.35 15.74
C ARG A 60 9.56 -0.64 16.50
N PHE A 61 8.40 -1.28 16.69
CA PHE A 61 7.36 -0.72 17.54
C PHE A 61 7.82 -0.52 19.00
N LYS A 62 8.55 -1.48 19.59
CA LYS A 62 9.10 -1.33 20.94
C LYS A 62 10.10 -0.18 21.04
N GLU A 63 11.01 -0.05 20.08
CA GLU A 63 12.00 1.03 20.02
C GLU A 63 11.33 2.40 19.93
N LEU A 64 10.26 2.50 19.14
CA LEU A 64 9.42 3.70 19.04
C LEU A 64 8.55 3.92 20.29
N GLY A 65 8.49 2.97 21.23
CA GLY A 65 7.64 3.00 22.41
C GLY A 65 6.15 3.00 22.09
N ILE A 66 5.77 2.30 21.02
CA ILE A 66 4.39 2.00 20.63
C ILE A 66 3.91 0.80 21.44
N LEU A 67 2.64 0.76 21.84
CA LEU A 67 2.13 -0.32 22.68
C LEU A 67 1.70 -1.54 21.84
N PRO A 68 1.88 -2.77 22.34
CA PRO A 68 1.33 -3.95 21.67
C PRO A 68 -0.21 -3.97 21.71
N LYS A 69 -0.85 -4.37 20.61
CA LYS A 69 -2.31 -4.52 20.52
C LYS A 69 -2.75 -5.74 19.71
N GLY A 70 -1.90 -6.76 19.62
CA GLY A 70 -2.26 -8.08 19.12
C GLY A 70 -3.00 -8.92 20.16
N THR A 71 -3.42 -10.13 19.79
CA THR A 71 -3.99 -11.11 20.73
C THR A 71 -2.91 -11.72 21.64
N ASN A 72 -1.64 -11.68 21.20
CA ASN A 72 -0.48 -12.05 21.99
C ASN A 72 0.67 -11.04 21.75
N GLY A 73 0.83 -10.07 22.65
CA GLY A 73 1.78 -8.99 22.47
C GLY A 73 1.44 -8.18 21.21
N TYR A 74 2.41 -8.00 20.30
CA TYR A 74 2.16 -7.35 19.01
C TYR A 74 1.45 -8.28 18.01
N LEU A 75 1.46 -9.59 18.23
CA LEU A 75 1.02 -10.54 17.21
C LEU A 75 -0.46 -10.85 17.34
N GLN A 76 -1.15 -10.90 16.21
CA GLN A 76 -2.45 -11.55 16.06
C GLN A 76 -2.29 -12.67 15.02
N ALA A 77 -2.16 -13.90 15.51
CA ALA A 77 -2.07 -15.08 14.66
C ALA A 77 -3.45 -15.52 14.17
N PHE A 78 -3.48 -16.05 12.94
CA PHE A 78 -4.64 -16.70 12.36
C PHE A 78 -4.20 -17.89 11.53
N THR A 79 -4.96 -18.98 11.57
CA THR A 79 -4.64 -20.23 10.86
C THR A 79 -5.71 -20.52 9.83
N PHE A 80 -5.28 -20.83 8.61
CA PHE A 80 -6.15 -21.11 7.49
C PHE A 80 -5.64 -22.35 6.72
N THR A 81 -6.56 -23.00 6.01
CA THR A 81 -6.18 -24.05 5.06
C THR A 81 -5.96 -23.41 3.69
N PRO A 82 -4.80 -23.60 3.03
CA PRO A 82 -4.56 -23.10 1.68
C PRO A 82 -5.62 -23.63 0.72
N GLN A 83 -6.19 -22.74 -0.09
CA GLN A 83 -7.32 -23.07 -0.93
C GLN A 83 -6.86 -23.39 -2.35
N THR A 84 -7.31 -24.52 -2.91
CA THR A 84 -7.05 -24.89 -4.32
C THR A 84 -8.14 -24.42 -5.29
N ASP A 85 -9.27 -23.94 -4.77
CA ASP A 85 -10.43 -23.48 -5.54
C ASP A 85 -10.63 -21.97 -5.31
N PRO A 86 -10.55 -21.10 -6.33
CA PRO A 86 -10.72 -19.65 -6.17
C PRO A 86 -12.16 -19.19 -5.84
N HIS A 87 -13.13 -20.09 -5.65
CA HIS A 87 -14.53 -19.75 -5.37
C HIS A 87 -15.09 -20.23 -4.02
N ALA A 88 -14.33 -20.97 -3.22
CA ALA A 88 -14.77 -21.35 -1.88
C ALA A 88 -14.51 -20.23 -0.84
N GLU A 89 -15.23 -20.24 0.28
CA GLU A 89 -14.92 -19.35 1.40
C GLU A 89 -13.73 -19.91 2.20
N THR A 90 -12.77 -19.05 2.55
CA THR A 90 -11.63 -19.44 3.38
C THR A 90 -12.10 -19.91 4.75
N VAL A 91 -11.76 -21.15 5.10
CA VAL A 91 -12.04 -21.72 6.43
C VAL A 91 -10.86 -21.46 7.35
N TYR A 92 -11.05 -20.59 8.33
CA TYR A 92 -10.13 -20.43 9.46
C TYR A 92 -10.34 -21.61 10.42
N SER A 93 -9.27 -22.31 10.79
CA SER A 93 -9.37 -23.54 11.57
C SER A 93 -8.46 -23.53 12.80
N GLU A 94 -9.01 -23.90 13.95
CA GLU A 94 -8.24 -24.39 15.10
C GLU A 94 -8.18 -25.92 15.05
N GLY A 95 -7.17 -26.49 14.39
CA GLY A 95 -6.90 -27.94 14.40
C GLY A 95 -7.68 -28.78 13.39
N SER A 96 -7.21 -28.82 12.13
CA SER A 96 -7.69 -29.76 11.10
C SER A 96 -6.59 -30.73 10.67
N ASP A 97 -6.96 -31.93 10.18
CA ASP A 97 -6.04 -32.95 9.63
C ASP A 97 -5.45 -32.56 8.24
N LYS A 98 -5.68 -31.33 7.77
CA LYS A 98 -5.12 -30.79 6.51
C LYS A 98 -3.90 -29.93 6.83
N GLU A 99 -2.96 -29.82 5.89
CA GLU A 99 -1.85 -28.87 5.99
C GLU A 99 -2.41 -27.44 6.12
N THR A 100 -2.18 -26.81 7.27
CA THR A 100 -2.62 -25.43 7.56
C THR A 100 -1.43 -24.49 7.55
N ILE A 101 -1.67 -23.24 7.13
CA ILE A 101 -0.71 -22.14 7.22
C ILE A 101 -1.17 -21.19 8.33
N THR A 102 -0.23 -20.68 9.12
CA THR A 102 -0.49 -19.68 10.15
C THR A 102 0.13 -18.35 9.75
N GLY A 103 -0.70 -17.36 9.43
CA GLY A 103 -0.29 -15.97 9.24
C GLY A 103 -0.30 -15.18 10.55
N ARG A 104 0.39 -14.04 10.57
CA ARG A 104 0.56 -13.20 11.77
C ARG A 104 0.41 -11.73 11.42
N ASN A 105 -0.69 -11.08 11.81
CA ASN A 105 -0.72 -9.61 11.80
C ASN A 105 0.19 -9.07 12.93
N VAL A 106 0.89 -7.96 12.68
CA VAL A 106 1.67 -7.25 13.70
C VAL A 106 1.00 -5.92 14.00
N ILE A 107 0.58 -5.72 15.26
CA ILE A 107 -0.34 -4.67 15.66
C ILE A 107 0.28 -3.81 16.77
N GLY A 108 0.56 -2.55 16.44
CA GLY A 108 1.01 -1.51 17.35
C GLY A 108 -0.08 -0.47 17.64
N TYR A 109 -0.03 0.18 18.81
CA TYR A 109 -1.05 1.12 19.25
C TYR A 109 -0.47 2.34 19.99
N ILE A 110 -0.96 3.52 19.63
CA ILE A 110 -0.78 4.76 20.39
C ILE A 110 -2.10 5.07 21.09
N ASP A 111 -2.07 5.09 22.42
CA ASP A 111 -3.19 5.50 23.26
C ASP A 111 -3.06 6.98 23.65
N ASN A 112 -3.85 7.82 23.00
CA ASN A 112 -3.93 9.24 23.34
C ASN A 112 -5.12 9.54 24.28
N ASN A 113 -5.77 8.49 24.81
CA ASN A 113 -7.03 8.59 25.54
C ASN A 113 -8.13 9.31 24.73
N ALA A 114 -8.11 9.14 23.41
CA ALA A 114 -9.11 9.69 22.51
C ALA A 114 -10.30 8.75 22.34
N GLU A 115 -11.43 9.29 21.86
CA GLU A 115 -12.65 8.52 21.60
C GLU A 115 -12.51 7.58 20.40
N ASN A 116 -11.88 8.07 19.32
CA ASN A 116 -11.79 7.39 18.04
C ASN A 116 -10.37 6.94 17.73
N THR A 117 -10.23 5.89 16.91
CA THR A 117 -8.95 5.32 16.49
C THR A 117 -8.80 5.37 14.97
N ILE A 118 -7.66 5.84 14.50
CA ILE A 118 -7.28 5.79 13.08
C ILE A 118 -6.46 4.53 12.84
N VAL A 119 -6.78 3.78 11.79
CA VAL A 119 -6.01 2.59 11.39
C VAL A 119 -5.03 2.99 10.28
N ILE A 120 -3.76 2.60 10.42
CA ILE A 120 -2.71 2.80 9.41
C ILE A 120 -2.13 1.43 9.09
N GLY A 121 -2.22 1.01 7.83
CA GLY A 121 -1.92 -0.35 7.40
C GLY A 121 -0.95 -0.44 6.23
N ALA A 122 -0.23 -1.56 6.17
CA ALA A 122 0.51 -2.06 5.02
C ALA A 122 0.67 -3.58 5.19
N HIS A 123 0.69 -4.38 4.13
CA HIS A 123 1.07 -5.79 4.28
C HIS A 123 2.60 -5.92 4.33
N TYR A 124 3.07 -6.99 4.99
CA TYR A 124 4.51 -7.27 5.09
C TYR A 124 4.89 -8.64 4.53
N ASP A 125 3.93 -9.51 4.24
CA ASP A 125 4.18 -10.74 3.51
C ASP A 125 4.50 -10.45 2.03
N HIS A 126 5.20 -11.38 1.38
CA HIS A 126 5.42 -11.36 -0.06
C HIS A 126 5.52 -12.80 -0.62
N LEU A 127 5.96 -12.95 -1.87
CA LEU A 127 5.84 -14.20 -2.65
C LEU A 127 6.87 -15.30 -2.34
N GLY A 128 7.74 -15.13 -1.35
CA GLY A 128 8.73 -16.15 -0.99
C GLY A 128 9.73 -16.45 -2.12
N MET A 129 9.72 -17.69 -2.65
CA MET A 129 10.55 -18.11 -3.78
C MET A 129 9.90 -17.86 -5.17
N GLY A 130 8.71 -17.23 -5.20
CA GLY A 130 8.02 -16.88 -6.43
C GLY A 130 7.14 -17.98 -7.01
N ASP A 131 6.40 -18.69 -6.17
CA ASP A 131 5.47 -19.73 -6.63
C ASP A 131 4.22 -19.12 -7.29
N GLU A 132 3.12 -19.00 -6.55
CA GLU A 132 1.92 -18.32 -7.02
C GLU A 132 2.16 -16.79 -7.05
N GLY A 133 1.53 -16.08 -7.99
CA GLY A 133 1.70 -14.63 -8.15
C GLY A 133 2.95 -14.18 -8.93
N SER A 134 4.04 -14.97 -8.99
CA SER A 134 5.29 -14.51 -9.62
C SER A 134 5.14 -14.17 -11.11
N LEU A 135 5.77 -13.07 -11.51
CA LEU A 135 5.94 -12.65 -12.90
C LEU A 135 7.31 -13.04 -13.48
N TYR A 136 8.21 -13.60 -12.67
CA TYR A 136 9.50 -14.13 -13.10
C TYR A 136 9.35 -15.51 -13.76
N ARG A 137 10.20 -15.82 -14.74
CA ARG A 137 10.12 -17.05 -15.56
C ARG A 137 11.44 -17.84 -15.62
N GLY A 138 12.43 -17.43 -14.83
CA GLY A 138 13.65 -18.21 -14.62
C GLY A 138 13.48 -19.24 -13.50
N ASP A 139 14.59 -19.73 -12.98
CA ASP A 139 14.61 -20.64 -11.85
C ASP A 139 14.05 -19.97 -10.58
N PRO A 140 13.46 -20.72 -9.63
CA PRO A 140 12.95 -20.14 -8.38
C PRO A 140 14.02 -19.30 -7.67
N MET A 141 13.64 -18.09 -7.29
CA MET A 141 14.51 -17.09 -6.69
C MET A 141 13.75 -16.33 -5.62
N VAL A 142 14.46 -15.81 -4.62
CA VAL A 142 13.84 -15.01 -3.57
C VAL A 142 13.18 -13.78 -4.18
N HIS A 143 11.91 -13.55 -3.85
CA HIS A 143 11.19 -12.33 -4.17
C HIS A 143 11.26 -11.43 -2.94
N ASN A 144 12.15 -10.45 -2.95
CA ASN A 144 12.38 -9.61 -1.78
C ASN A 144 11.27 -8.58 -1.55
N GLY A 145 10.48 -8.21 -2.56
CA GLY A 145 9.31 -7.36 -2.35
C GLY A 145 9.66 -6.05 -1.65
N ALA A 146 10.70 -5.37 -2.15
CA ALA A 146 11.16 -4.13 -1.53
C ALA A 146 10.14 -3.01 -1.70
N ASP A 147 9.57 -2.85 -2.90
CA ASP A 147 8.43 -1.96 -3.07
C ASP A 147 7.16 -2.63 -2.58
N ASP A 148 7.01 -3.94 -2.83
CA ASP A 148 5.83 -4.76 -2.55
C ASP A 148 6.06 -5.80 -1.43
N ASN A 149 5.93 -5.46 -0.15
CA ASN A 149 5.52 -4.16 0.38
C ASN A 149 6.35 -3.72 1.59
N ALA A 150 7.67 -3.98 1.58
CA ALA A 150 8.57 -3.43 2.59
C ALA A 150 8.51 -1.89 2.63
N SER A 151 8.27 -1.23 1.48
CA SER A 151 8.12 0.21 1.38
C SER A 151 6.94 0.76 2.19
N GLY A 152 5.77 0.12 2.14
CA GLY A 152 4.58 0.51 2.90
C GLY A 152 4.77 0.34 4.40
N VAL A 153 5.40 -0.77 4.81
CA VAL A 153 5.72 -1.04 6.23
C VAL A 153 6.70 0.00 6.77
N ALA A 154 7.75 0.35 6.02
CA ALA A 154 8.69 1.38 6.44
C ALA A 154 8.01 2.76 6.59
N VAL A 155 7.14 3.15 5.66
CA VAL A 155 6.35 4.38 5.77
C VAL A 155 5.39 4.33 6.97
N MET A 156 4.77 3.19 7.26
CA MET A 156 3.93 3.00 8.45
C MET A 156 4.72 3.20 9.75
N LEU A 157 5.92 2.63 9.86
CA LEU A 157 6.79 2.78 11.03
C LEU A 157 7.25 4.24 11.21
N HIS A 158 7.61 4.92 10.12
CA HIS A 158 7.96 6.34 10.17
C HIS A 158 6.75 7.21 10.58
N LEU A 159 5.55 6.93 10.09
CA LEU A 159 4.31 7.59 10.54
C LEU A 159 4.03 7.35 12.03
N ALA A 160 4.29 6.14 12.54
CA ALA A 160 4.15 5.85 13.97
C ALA A 160 5.06 6.74 14.82
N ASP A 161 6.27 7.01 14.35
CA ASP A 161 7.17 7.94 15.01
C ASP A 161 6.68 9.40 14.94
N GLN A 162 6.18 9.83 13.76
CA GLN A 162 5.65 11.18 13.56
C GLN A 162 4.40 11.50 14.39
N LEU A 163 3.51 10.52 14.56
CA LEU A 163 2.22 10.69 15.24
C LEU A 163 2.32 10.54 16.75
N LYS A 164 3.43 10.04 17.27
CA LYS A 164 3.63 9.97 18.71
C LYS A 164 3.79 11.38 19.30
N ASP A 165 2.96 11.68 20.30
CA ASP A 165 2.82 12.99 20.95
C ASP A 165 2.33 14.13 20.02
N ARG A 166 1.88 13.81 18.80
CA ARG A 166 1.29 14.76 17.83
C ARG A 166 -0.07 14.25 17.37
N ASN A 167 -0.92 15.14 16.85
CA ASN A 167 -2.28 14.78 16.41
C ASN A 167 -3.08 13.95 17.44
N THR A 168 -3.02 14.33 18.71
CA THR A 168 -3.49 13.51 19.84
C THR A 168 -5.02 13.46 20.02
N ASN A 169 -5.81 13.95 19.06
CA ASN A 169 -7.28 13.89 19.14
C ASN A 169 -7.84 12.52 18.71
N ASN A 170 -6.97 11.63 18.23
CA ASN A 170 -7.29 10.26 17.85
C ASN A 170 -6.25 9.33 18.47
N ASN A 171 -6.64 8.08 18.73
CA ASN A 171 -5.70 6.98 18.95
C ASN A 171 -5.23 6.47 17.58
N TYR A 172 -4.13 5.73 17.55
CA TYR A 172 -3.60 5.16 16.31
C TYR A 172 -3.37 3.67 16.46
N LEU A 173 -3.89 2.90 15.52
CA LEU A 173 -3.64 1.47 15.38
C LEU A 173 -2.84 1.23 14.11
N PHE A 174 -1.62 0.72 14.25
CA PHE A 174 -0.74 0.38 13.15
C PHE A 174 -0.81 -1.12 12.93
N ILE A 175 -1.07 -1.57 11.69
CA ILE A 175 -1.18 -2.99 11.38
C ILE A 175 -0.29 -3.33 10.18
N ALA A 176 0.71 -4.17 10.42
CA ALA A 176 1.37 -4.90 9.34
C ALA A 176 0.58 -6.18 9.06
N PHE A 177 -0.08 -6.27 7.91
CA PHE A 177 -0.91 -7.42 7.55
C PHE A 177 -0.08 -8.57 6.97
N SER A 178 -0.50 -9.80 7.28
CA SER A 178 0.02 -11.03 6.68
C SER A 178 -1.06 -11.63 5.76
N GLY A 179 -0.66 -12.40 4.75
CA GLY A 179 -1.56 -13.07 3.81
C GLY A 179 -2.29 -12.14 2.85
N GLU A 180 -1.75 -10.96 2.55
CA GLU A 180 -2.31 -10.07 1.52
C GLU A 180 -2.23 -10.72 0.14
N GLU A 181 -1.05 -11.24 -0.18
CA GLU A 181 -0.70 -11.90 -1.46
C GLU A 181 -1.52 -13.17 -1.71
N MET A 182 -2.14 -13.69 -0.66
CA MET A 182 -3.02 -14.87 -0.66
C MET A 182 -4.50 -14.50 -0.66
N GLY A 183 -4.85 -13.24 -0.89
CA GLY A 183 -6.21 -12.73 -0.97
C GLY A 183 -6.70 -12.01 0.29
N LEU A 184 -5.91 -11.07 0.80
CA LEU A 184 -6.29 -10.16 1.91
C LEU A 184 -6.64 -10.88 3.22
N LEU A 185 -6.01 -12.04 3.51
CA LEU A 185 -6.41 -12.91 4.61
C LEU A 185 -6.24 -12.23 5.97
N GLY A 186 -5.13 -11.53 6.20
CA GLY A 186 -4.84 -10.87 7.47
C GLY A 186 -5.78 -9.70 7.77
N SER A 187 -6.04 -8.82 6.79
CA SER A 187 -6.98 -7.71 6.98
C SER A 187 -8.42 -8.21 7.13
N ASN A 188 -8.82 -9.23 6.36
CA ASN A 188 -10.13 -9.87 6.49
C ASN A 188 -10.34 -10.52 7.86
N TYR A 189 -9.31 -11.22 8.36
CA TYR A 189 -9.35 -11.81 9.69
C TYR A 189 -9.45 -10.74 10.78
N PHE A 190 -8.66 -9.66 10.67
CA PHE A 190 -8.65 -8.59 11.66
C PHE A 190 -10.02 -7.91 11.79
N VAL A 191 -10.67 -7.54 10.68
CA VAL A 191 -11.97 -6.86 10.75
C VAL A 191 -13.08 -7.75 11.31
N LYS A 192 -12.96 -9.09 11.19
CA LYS A 192 -13.87 -10.07 11.81
C LYS A 192 -13.53 -10.36 13.27
N ASN A 193 -12.27 -10.17 13.67
CA ASN A 193 -11.76 -10.46 15.01
C ASN A 193 -10.91 -9.29 15.54
N PRO A 194 -11.48 -8.07 15.66
CA PRO A 194 -10.69 -6.89 15.93
C PRO A 194 -10.19 -6.89 17.38
N THR A 195 -8.96 -6.41 17.60
CA THR A 195 -8.37 -6.28 18.94
C THR A 195 -8.76 -4.97 19.64
N ILE A 196 -9.56 -4.14 18.98
CA ILE A 196 -10.22 -2.95 19.51
C ILE A 196 -11.69 -2.95 19.09
N ASP A 197 -12.50 -2.10 19.72
CA ASP A 197 -13.88 -1.90 19.29
C ASP A 197 -13.92 -1.29 17.88
N ILE A 198 -14.39 -2.08 16.90
CA ILE A 198 -14.48 -1.66 15.50
C ILE A 198 -15.36 -0.44 15.31
N THR A 199 -16.35 -0.21 16.18
CA THR A 199 -17.23 0.96 16.11
C THR A 199 -16.51 2.27 16.44
N LYS A 200 -15.33 2.20 17.08
CA LYS A 200 -14.47 3.35 17.37
C LYS A 200 -13.43 3.62 16.28
N MET A 201 -13.34 2.79 15.24
CA MET A 201 -12.49 3.08 14.10
C MET A 201 -13.07 4.28 13.32
N ASN A 202 -12.24 5.29 13.11
CA ASN A 202 -12.61 6.53 12.43
C ASN A 202 -12.51 6.33 10.91
N TYR A 203 -11.31 5.95 10.47
CA TYR A 203 -10.98 5.66 9.09
C TYR A 203 -9.68 4.85 9.02
N MET A 204 -9.42 4.26 7.86
CA MET A 204 -8.22 3.48 7.58
C MET A 204 -7.41 4.09 6.44
N ILE A 205 -6.10 4.19 6.60
CA ILE A 205 -5.16 4.57 5.53
C ILE A 205 -4.27 3.36 5.27
N ASN A 206 -4.26 2.87 4.04
CA ASN A 206 -3.40 1.77 3.60
C ASN A 206 -2.28 2.28 2.69
N MET A 207 -1.10 1.69 2.82
CA MET A 207 0.01 1.87 1.89
C MET A 207 0.38 0.55 1.24
N ASP A 208 0.54 0.61 -0.08
CA ASP A 208 0.93 -0.52 -0.91
C ASP A 208 1.83 0.02 -2.02
N MET A 209 3.04 -0.51 -2.15
CA MET A 209 4.01 -0.09 -3.17
C MET A 209 4.18 1.44 -3.26
N VAL A 210 4.74 2.01 -2.20
CA VAL A 210 4.95 3.47 -2.02
C VAL A 210 6.42 3.89 -2.15
N GLY A 211 7.28 2.98 -2.57
CA GLY A 211 8.72 3.16 -2.74
C GLY A 211 9.16 3.59 -4.14
N ARG A 212 8.31 3.53 -5.17
CA ARG A 212 8.70 3.79 -6.58
C ARG A 212 8.13 5.08 -7.16
N LEU A 213 7.98 6.12 -6.31
CA LEU A 213 7.53 7.44 -6.74
C LEU A 213 8.35 7.98 -7.94
N LYS A 214 7.66 8.16 -9.07
CA LYS A 214 8.24 8.62 -10.34
C LYS A 214 8.59 10.12 -10.30
N LYS A 215 9.45 10.57 -11.23
CA LYS A 215 9.89 11.98 -11.33
C LYS A 215 8.75 12.99 -11.49
N ASN A 216 7.65 12.59 -12.12
CA ASN A 216 6.44 13.42 -12.26
C ASN A 216 5.58 13.46 -10.98
N LYS A 217 6.05 12.86 -9.88
CA LYS A 217 5.43 12.80 -8.56
C LYS A 217 3.99 12.30 -8.60
N THR A 218 3.70 11.34 -9.49
CA THR A 218 2.35 10.77 -9.56
C THR A 218 2.10 9.84 -8.38
N LEU A 219 0.99 10.09 -7.68
CA LEU A 219 0.56 9.30 -6.52
C LEU A 219 -0.93 8.98 -6.72
N ALA A 220 -1.27 7.70 -6.74
CA ALA A 220 -2.67 7.29 -6.75
C ALA A 220 -3.21 7.24 -5.32
N ILE A 221 -4.46 7.68 -5.19
CA ILE A 221 -5.23 7.59 -3.94
C ILE A 221 -6.60 7.01 -4.26
N TYR A 222 -6.87 5.82 -3.75
CA TYR A 222 -8.15 5.12 -3.86
C TYR A 222 -9.01 5.40 -2.63
N GLY A 223 -10.31 5.12 -2.70
CA GLY A 223 -11.25 5.33 -1.60
C GLY A 223 -11.65 6.79 -1.38
N THR A 224 -11.36 7.71 -2.32
CA THR A 224 -11.64 9.14 -2.09
C THR A 224 -13.12 9.47 -2.02
N GLY A 225 -13.99 8.57 -2.49
CA GLY A 225 -15.45 8.69 -2.39
C GLY A 225 -16.02 8.14 -1.08
N THR A 226 -15.21 7.53 -0.22
CA THR A 226 -15.69 6.86 1.01
C THR A 226 -16.00 7.81 2.16
N SER A 227 -15.72 9.10 2.00
CA SER A 227 -16.12 10.15 2.92
C SER A 227 -16.25 11.49 2.20
N PRO A 228 -17.25 12.33 2.50
CA PRO A 228 -17.40 13.65 1.87
C PRO A 228 -16.25 14.61 2.17
N VAL A 229 -15.45 14.34 3.22
CA VAL A 229 -14.33 15.22 3.59
C VAL A 229 -13.07 14.98 2.75
N TRP A 230 -12.96 13.83 2.07
CA TRP A 230 -11.71 13.41 1.45
C TRP A 230 -11.25 14.29 0.31
N GLN A 231 -12.14 14.70 -0.59
CA GLN A 231 -11.75 15.51 -1.74
C GLN A 231 -11.06 16.82 -1.31
N GLU A 232 -11.62 17.53 -0.34
CA GLU A 232 -11.03 18.77 0.19
C GLU A 232 -9.76 18.49 1.00
N THR A 233 -9.79 17.50 1.89
CA THR A 233 -8.66 17.13 2.75
C THR A 233 -7.41 16.77 1.94
N ILE A 234 -7.57 15.89 0.95
CA ILE A 234 -6.49 15.40 0.07
C ILE A 234 -5.83 16.55 -0.68
N GLN A 235 -6.63 17.50 -1.18
CA GLN A 235 -6.13 18.67 -1.89
C GLN A 235 -5.41 19.64 -0.96
N LYS A 236 -5.96 19.91 0.24
CA LYS A 236 -5.33 20.78 1.25
C LYS A 236 -4.00 20.22 1.76
N ALA A 237 -3.93 18.92 2.00
CA ALA A 237 -2.69 18.26 2.40
C ALA A 237 -1.60 18.36 1.30
N ASN A 238 -1.98 18.47 0.03
CA ASN A 238 -1.07 18.52 -1.12
C ASN A 238 -0.51 19.92 -1.41
N VAL A 239 -0.87 20.94 -0.61
CA VAL A 239 -0.40 22.33 -0.77
C VAL A 239 0.37 22.85 0.45
N LYS A 240 0.50 22.03 1.49
CA LYS A 240 1.05 22.44 2.79
C LYS A 240 2.56 22.17 2.84
N ASP A 241 3.35 23.07 2.26
CA ASP A 241 4.78 23.16 2.54
C ASP A 241 4.96 24.00 3.83
N THR A 242 5.25 23.34 4.95
CA THR A 242 5.51 23.98 6.25
C THR A 242 7.00 24.29 6.49
N ILE A 243 7.82 24.30 5.45
CA ILE A 243 9.22 24.72 5.55
C ILE A 243 9.43 25.88 4.56
N GLU A 244 9.73 27.06 5.11
CA GLU A 244 10.02 28.32 4.38
C GLU A 244 11.23 28.24 3.42
N GLU A 245 11.90 27.10 3.33
CA GLU A 245 13.06 26.92 2.45
C GLU A 245 12.71 26.13 1.18
N ALA A 246 12.79 26.88 0.07
CA ALA A 246 13.12 26.46 -1.29
C ALA A 246 12.00 25.91 -2.19
N ASN A 247 11.35 26.83 -2.91
CA ASN A 247 11.30 26.93 -4.40
C ASN A 247 11.18 25.65 -5.27
N THR A 248 10.73 24.53 -4.72
CA THR A 248 10.43 23.30 -5.44
C THR A 248 8.96 23.04 -5.29
N ASN A 249 8.26 22.91 -6.42
CA ASN A 249 6.83 22.58 -6.45
C ASN A 249 6.70 21.14 -5.89
N ASN A 250 6.49 21.00 -4.58
CA ASN A 250 6.50 19.71 -3.86
C ASN A 250 5.18 18.95 -3.93
N ARG A 251 4.24 19.46 -4.74
CA ARG A 251 2.93 18.85 -4.93
C ARG A 251 3.01 17.54 -5.69
N PHE A 252 2.26 16.56 -5.22
CA PHE A 252 1.99 15.34 -5.97
C PHE A 252 1.05 15.60 -7.14
N SER A 253 1.29 14.91 -8.25
CA SER A 253 0.31 14.75 -9.33
C SER A 253 -0.67 13.66 -8.92
N LEU A 254 -1.75 14.04 -8.26
CA LEU A 254 -2.69 13.08 -7.68
C LEU A 254 -3.57 12.40 -8.73
N LYS A 255 -3.68 11.07 -8.65
CA LYS A 255 -4.65 10.26 -9.40
C LYS A 255 -5.68 9.69 -8.43
N LEU A 256 -6.83 10.35 -8.34
CA LEU A 256 -7.88 9.99 -7.40
C LEU A 256 -8.80 8.93 -7.99
N ARG A 257 -9.22 7.97 -7.17
CA ARG A 257 -10.24 6.97 -7.47
C ARG A 257 -11.25 6.94 -6.33
N GLU A 258 -12.53 7.03 -6.68
CA GLU A 258 -13.58 7.16 -5.67
C GLU A 258 -13.85 5.84 -4.95
N SER A 259 -13.80 4.71 -5.67
CA SER A 259 -14.16 3.40 -5.14
C SER A 259 -13.35 3.04 -3.90
N GLY A 260 -14.04 2.56 -2.85
CA GLY A 260 -13.43 1.98 -1.65
C GLY A 260 -13.02 0.51 -1.81
N VAL A 261 -13.27 -0.09 -2.97
CA VAL A 261 -12.86 -1.45 -3.30
C VAL A 261 -11.66 -1.41 -4.23
N GLY A 262 -10.61 -2.14 -3.87
CA GLY A 262 -9.39 -2.33 -4.66
C GLY A 262 -8.64 -3.61 -4.27
N PRO A 263 -7.57 -3.95 -5.00
CA PRO A 263 -6.79 -5.16 -4.74
C PRO A 263 -5.76 -4.92 -3.62
N SER A 264 -6.21 -4.51 -2.43
CA SER A 264 -5.33 -4.29 -1.28
C SER A 264 -6.15 -4.22 0.03
N ASP A 265 -5.50 -4.26 1.19
CA ASP A 265 -6.11 -4.51 2.51
C ASP A 265 -7.22 -3.53 2.93
N HIS A 266 -7.21 -2.29 2.42
CA HIS A 266 -8.26 -1.31 2.68
C HIS A 266 -9.67 -1.81 2.35
N THR A 267 -9.81 -2.71 1.38
CA THR A 267 -11.10 -3.30 0.99
C THR A 267 -11.78 -3.99 2.17
N SER A 268 -11.03 -4.70 3.01
CA SER A 268 -11.59 -5.38 4.20
C SER A 268 -12.25 -4.39 5.16
N PHE A 269 -11.70 -3.19 5.30
CA PHE A 269 -12.24 -2.13 6.17
C PHE A 269 -13.42 -1.40 5.53
N TYR A 270 -13.34 -1.10 4.23
CA TYR A 270 -14.44 -0.50 3.49
C TYR A 270 -15.72 -1.36 3.56
N LEU A 271 -15.59 -2.68 3.49
CA LEU A 271 -16.71 -3.62 3.63
C LEU A 271 -17.34 -3.64 5.03
N GLN A 272 -16.72 -3.00 6.02
CA GLN A 272 -17.27 -2.78 7.36
C GLN A 272 -17.80 -1.34 7.55
N ASP A 273 -18.09 -0.63 6.46
CA ASP A 273 -18.56 0.77 6.47
C ASP A 273 -17.57 1.74 7.14
N ILE A 274 -16.27 1.46 7.04
CA ILE A 274 -15.19 2.33 7.52
C ILE A 274 -14.66 3.14 6.31
N PRO A 275 -14.56 4.48 6.41
CA PRO A 275 -13.91 5.29 5.38
C PRO A 275 -12.46 4.86 5.18
N VAL A 276 -12.01 4.79 3.93
CA VAL A 276 -10.66 4.33 3.59
C VAL A 276 -9.96 5.25 2.62
N LEU A 277 -8.63 5.31 2.72
CA LEU A 277 -7.75 5.78 1.67
C LEU A 277 -6.68 4.72 1.42
N HIS A 278 -6.34 4.48 0.16
CA HIS A 278 -5.25 3.59 -0.21
C HIS A 278 -4.29 4.31 -1.14
N LEU A 279 -3.01 4.39 -0.75
CA LEU A 279 -1.97 5.10 -1.47
C LEU A 279 -1.04 4.13 -2.18
N PHE A 280 -0.79 4.42 -3.46
CA PHE A 280 -0.04 3.55 -4.37
C PHE A 280 0.77 4.37 -5.39
N THR A 281 2.02 3.99 -5.64
CA THR A 281 2.89 4.66 -6.64
C THR A 281 2.87 4.03 -8.03
N GLY A 282 2.01 3.02 -8.24
CA GLY A 282 1.85 2.33 -9.51
C GLY A 282 2.75 1.10 -9.64
N GLN A 283 2.38 0.18 -10.53
CA GLN A 283 3.24 -0.96 -10.85
C GLN A 283 4.51 -0.51 -11.58
N HIS A 284 5.52 -1.39 -11.57
CA HIS A 284 6.77 -1.20 -12.29
C HIS A 284 7.28 -2.53 -12.84
N VAL A 285 8.34 -2.47 -13.65
CA VAL A 285 8.89 -3.64 -14.36
C VAL A 285 9.40 -4.76 -13.46
N ASP A 286 9.65 -4.45 -12.19
CA ASP A 286 10.15 -5.38 -11.17
C ASP A 286 9.04 -6.01 -10.32
N TYR A 287 7.79 -5.54 -10.45
CA TYR A 287 6.64 -6.04 -9.70
C TYR A 287 6.53 -7.57 -9.79
N HIS A 288 6.32 -8.23 -8.65
CA HIS A 288 6.25 -9.70 -8.50
C HIS A 288 7.45 -10.44 -9.12
N LYS A 289 8.67 -9.88 -9.01
CA LYS A 289 9.91 -10.51 -9.48
C LYS A 289 11.00 -10.43 -8.41
N PRO A 290 12.03 -11.30 -8.48
CA PRO A 290 13.22 -11.22 -7.63
C PRO A 290 13.94 -9.88 -7.70
N SER A 291 13.72 -9.13 -8.78
CA SER A 291 14.36 -7.85 -9.01
C SER A 291 13.69 -6.69 -8.29
N ASP A 292 12.57 -6.89 -7.57
CA ASP A 292 12.00 -5.86 -6.70
C ASP A 292 12.80 -5.76 -5.39
N ASP A 293 13.86 -4.95 -5.44
CA ASP A 293 14.90 -4.91 -4.42
C ASP A 293 15.23 -3.48 -3.93
N PHE A 294 15.77 -3.37 -2.73
CA PHE A 294 15.83 -2.14 -1.94
C PHE A 294 16.69 -1.03 -2.58
N GLU A 295 17.65 -1.35 -3.45
CA GLU A 295 18.45 -0.34 -4.15
C GLU A 295 17.65 0.44 -5.20
N LYS A 296 16.48 -0.08 -5.59
CA LYS A 296 15.61 0.54 -6.59
C LYS A 296 14.63 1.55 -6.00
N LEU A 297 14.46 1.60 -4.68
CA LEU A 297 13.49 2.49 -4.08
C LEU A 297 13.94 3.96 -4.09
N ASN A 298 12.94 4.84 -4.16
CA ASN A 298 13.07 6.28 -4.02
C ASN A 298 12.73 6.69 -2.58
N TYR A 299 13.71 6.60 -1.67
CA TYR A 299 13.54 6.91 -0.25
C TYR A 299 13.12 8.35 0.04
N GLU A 300 13.56 9.31 -0.78
CA GLU A 300 13.10 10.70 -0.69
C GLU A 300 11.61 10.80 -1.04
N GLY A 301 11.17 10.06 -2.07
CA GLY A 301 9.76 9.94 -2.42
C GLY A 301 8.91 9.29 -1.32
N MET A 302 9.43 8.24 -0.67
CA MET A 302 8.78 7.61 0.49
C MET A 302 8.60 8.60 1.64
N LEU A 303 9.64 9.39 1.95
CA LEU A 303 9.56 10.43 2.98
C LEU A 303 8.52 11.50 2.63
N GLN A 304 8.47 11.93 1.37
CA GLN A 304 7.45 12.88 0.89
C GLN A 304 6.03 12.30 1.03
N ILE A 305 5.83 11.01 0.72
CA ILE A 305 4.53 10.33 0.88
C ILE A 305 4.16 10.22 2.35
N SER A 306 5.10 9.85 3.23
CA SER A 306 4.86 9.82 4.69
C SER A 306 4.41 11.19 5.19
N ASN A 307 5.12 12.26 4.83
CA ASN A 307 4.76 13.63 5.25
C ASN A 307 3.40 14.05 4.70
N TYR A 308 3.07 13.63 3.47
CA TYR A 308 1.75 13.88 2.90
C TYR A 308 0.63 13.15 3.66
N ILE A 309 0.82 11.89 4.02
CA ILE A 309 -0.14 11.13 4.86
C ILE A 309 -0.30 11.79 6.23
N TYR A 310 0.81 12.20 6.86
CA TYR A 310 0.77 12.95 8.12
C TYR A 310 -0.05 14.25 7.98
N ASN A 311 0.10 14.98 6.87
CA ASN A 311 -0.69 16.17 6.58
C ASN A 311 -2.17 15.84 6.40
N VAL A 312 -2.52 14.78 5.66
CA VAL A 312 -3.91 14.30 5.52
C VAL A 312 -4.54 14.02 6.89
N ILE A 313 -3.82 13.29 7.77
CA ILE A 313 -4.27 13.02 9.14
C ILE A 313 -4.44 14.32 9.92
N SER A 314 -3.48 15.24 9.82
CA SER A 314 -3.52 16.52 10.53
C SER A 314 -4.71 17.39 10.12
N GLU A 315 -5.09 17.40 8.84
CA GLU A 315 -6.22 18.17 8.32
C GLU A 315 -7.59 17.69 8.82
N VAL A 316 -7.70 16.42 9.26
CA VAL A 316 -8.93 15.86 9.83
C VAL A 316 -8.84 15.59 11.34
N ASN A 317 -7.68 15.80 11.96
CA ASN A 317 -7.44 15.48 13.36
C ASN A 317 -8.46 16.10 14.32
N SER A 318 -8.92 17.33 14.06
CA SER A 318 -9.91 18.04 14.89
C SER A 318 -11.36 17.84 14.48
N LYS A 319 -11.64 17.03 13.45
CA LYS A 319 -13.01 16.83 12.90
C LYS A 319 -13.81 15.75 13.63
N GLY A 320 -13.22 15.07 14.61
CA GLY A 320 -13.86 13.92 15.28
C GLY A 320 -14.01 12.72 14.34
N LYS A 321 -15.06 11.92 14.55
CA LYS A 321 -15.38 10.79 13.66
C LYS A 321 -15.96 11.29 12.34
N ILE A 322 -15.34 10.93 11.22
CA ILE A 322 -15.80 11.35 9.89
C ILE A 322 -16.91 10.44 9.37
N ALA A 323 -17.74 10.96 8.46
CA ALA A 323 -18.84 10.20 7.88
C ALA A 323 -18.36 9.19 6.83
N PHE A 324 -18.99 8.02 6.79
CA PHE A 324 -18.84 7.03 5.73
C PHE A 324 -19.83 7.28 4.59
N THR A 325 -19.36 7.09 3.37
CA THR A 325 -20.17 7.08 2.15
C THR A 325 -19.89 5.79 1.39
N LYS A 326 -20.94 5.02 1.11
CA LYS A 326 -20.82 3.86 0.22
C LYS A 326 -20.59 4.33 -1.21
N THR A 327 -19.57 3.79 -1.86
CA THR A 327 -19.19 4.12 -3.23
C THR A 327 -19.84 3.16 -4.21
N VAL A 328 -20.03 3.57 -5.46
CA VAL A 328 -20.38 2.62 -6.53
C VAL A 328 -19.15 1.76 -6.82
N ASN A 329 -19.35 0.44 -6.87
CA ASN A 329 -18.28 -0.47 -7.28
C ASN A 329 -18.05 -0.29 -8.78
N GLU A 330 -16.86 0.19 -9.16
CA GLU A 330 -16.38 0.10 -10.55
C GLU A 330 -16.07 -1.36 -10.93
N SER A 331 -16.05 -2.28 -9.95
CA SER A 331 -15.64 -3.68 -10.04
C SER A 331 -16.73 -4.69 -10.40
N ASP A 332 -18.02 -4.32 -10.36
CA ASP A 332 -19.12 -5.26 -10.71
C ASP A 332 -19.09 -5.69 -12.18
N ASP A 333 -18.23 -5.06 -12.98
CA ASP A 333 -18.05 -5.27 -14.42
C ASP A 333 -16.63 -5.74 -14.78
N ALA A 334 -15.81 -6.14 -13.79
CA ALA A 334 -14.44 -6.60 -14.00
C ALA A 334 -14.45 -7.93 -14.79
N PRO A 335 -14.00 -7.94 -16.06
CA PRO A 335 -14.13 -9.11 -16.91
C PRO A 335 -13.17 -10.22 -16.45
N ARG A 336 -13.58 -11.49 -16.55
CA ARG A 336 -12.65 -12.62 -16.37
C ARG A 336 -11.84 -12.82 -17.66
N PHE A 337 -10.51 -12.86 -17.56
CA PHE A 337 -9.65 -13.09 -18.72
C PHE A 337 -9.18 -14.54 -18.77
N LYS A 338 -9.24 -15.15 -19.95
CA LYS A 338 -8.62 -16.46 -20.22
C LYS A 338 -7.18 -16.31 -20.72
N VAL A 339 -6.81 -15.13 -21.18
CA VAL A 339 -5.50 -14.86 -21.80
C VAL A 339 -4.85 -13.62 -21.18
N THR A 340 -3.56 -13.45 -21.44
CA THR A 340 -2.82 -12.22 -21.11
C THR A 340 -1.98 -11.77 -22.30
N LEU A 341 -1.89 -10.47 -22.50
CA LEU A 341 -0.94 -9.88 -23.44
C LEU A 341 0.50 -9.92 -22.88
N GLY A 342 0.64 -9.99 -21.55
CA GLY A 342 1.93 -9.91 -20.85
C GLY A 342 2.53 -8.51 -20.82
N VAL A 343 1.68 -7.50 -20.81
CA VAL A 343 2.05 -6.10 -20.54
C VAL A 343 1.74 -5.77 -19.10
N ILE A 344 2.50 -4.84 -18.53
CA ILE A 344 2.22 -4.21 -17.24
C ILE A 344 1.57 -2.86 -17.57
N PRO A 345 0.25 -2.69 -17.32
CA PRO A 345 -0.43 -1.43 -17.57
C PRO A 345 0.14 -0.31 -16.69
N ASP A 346 0.25 0.89 -17.26
CA ASP A 346 0.47 2.09 -16.48
C ASP A 346 -0.87 2.59 -15.92
N TYR A 347 -1.23 2.11 -14.74
CA TYR A 347 -2.47 2.49 -14.04
C TYR A 347 -2.56 4.00 -13.73
N LEU A 348 -1.43 4.72 -13.84
CA LEU A 348 -1.32 6.15 -13.57
C LEU A 348 -1.36 7.02 -14.83
N PHE A 349 -1.45 6.41 -16.02
CA PHE A 349 -1.65 7.12 -17.27
C PHE A 349 -3.06 7.71 -17.38
N ASP A 350 -3.15 8.95 -17.85
CA ASP A 350 -4.40 9.73 -17.96
C ASP A 350 -4.74 10.15 -19.40
N GLY A 351 -3.95 9.72 -20.37
CA GLY A 351 -4.27 9.92 -21.79
C GLY A 351 -5.25 8.86 -22.31
N LYS A 352 -5.75 9.08 -23.54
CA LYS A 352 -6.61 8.10 -24.22
C LYS A 352 -5.81 6.83 -24.53
N GLY A 353 -6.33 5.68 -24.10
CA GLY A 353 -5.75 4.36 -24.31
C GLY A 353 -5.19 3.73 -23.04
N MET A 354 -4.42 2.66 -23.19
CA MET A 354 -3.70 2.00 -22.09
C MET A 354 -2.19 2.04 -22.37
N ARG A 355 -1.45 2.84 -21.60
CA ARG A 355 0.01 2.93 -21.73
C ARG A 355 0.68 1.70 -21.12
N ILE A 356 1.65 1.14 -21.82
CA ILE A 356 2.44 0.01 -21.36
C ILE A 356 3.62 0.56 -20.53
N ASP A 357 3.66 0.26 -19.22
CA ASP A 357 4.80 0.61 -18.36
C ASP A 357 5.88 -0.48 -18.33
N GLY A 358 5.53 -1.70 -18.72
CA GLY A 358 6.45 -2.83 -18.76
C GLY A 358 5.97 -3.96 -19.65
N ILE A 359 6.91 -4.78 -20.10
CA ILE A 359 6.63 -5.97 -20.91
C ILE A 359 7.26 -7.16 -20.23
N SER A 360 6.45 -8.20 -20.04
CA SER A 360 6.88 -9.47 -19.49
C SER A 360 7.58 -10.30 -20.58
N GLU A 361 8.67 -10.96 -20.19
CA GLU A 361 9.42 -11.82 -21.09
C GLU A 361 8.63 -13.06 -21.50
N ASN A 362 8.89 -13.55 -22.72
CA ASN A 362 8.28 -14.71 -23.33
C ASN A 362 6.74 -14.63 -23.37
N ARG A 363 6.16 -13.43 -23.46
CA ARG A 363 4.71 -13.22 -23.57
C ARG A 363 4.29 -12.69 -24.95
N PRO A 364 3.00 -12.74 -25.31
CA PRO A 364 2.50 -12.28 -26.60
C PRO A 364 2.96 -10.86 -26.99
N ALA A 365 2.91 -9.89 -26.08
CA ALA A 365 3.39 -8.52 -26.30
C ALA A 365 4.83 -8.45 -26.78
N GLN A 366 5.73 -9.18 -26.10
CA GLN A 366 7.15 -9.17 -26.43
C GLN A 366 7.39 -9.80 -27.81
N LYS A 367 6.76 -10.94 -28.09
CA LYS A 367 6.89 -11.62 -29.39
C LYS A 367 6.34 -10.79 -30.55
N ALA A 368 5.34 -9.97 -30.27
CA ALA A 368 4.75 -9.05 -31.23
C ALA A 368 5.51 -7.72 -31.37
N GLY A 369 6.60 -7.51 -30.63
CA GLY A 369 7.41 -6.30 -30.74
C GLY A 369 6.77 -5.04 -30.14
N LEU A 370 5.84 -5.20 -29.20
CA LEU A 370 5.38 -4.09 -28.36
C LEU A 370 6.54 -3.60 -27.47
N GLN A 371 6.47 -2.34 -27.06
CA GLN A 371 7.52 -1.68 -26.30
C GLN A 371 6.95 -0.93 -25.09
N LYS A 372 7.78 -0.72 -24.07
CA LYS A 372 7.46 0.21 -22.97
C LYS A 372 7.23 1.61 -23.56
N GLY A 373 6.16 2.26 -23.12
CA GLY A 373 5.75 3.59 -23.60
C GLY A 373 4.73 3.56 -24.74
N ASP A 374 4.53 2.42 -25.39
CA ASP A 374 3.41 2.24 -26.33
C ASP A 374 2.07 2.47 -25.62
N ILE A 375 1.14 3.13 -26.30
CA ILE A 375 -0.23 3.31 -25.82
C ILE A 375 -1.15 2.44 -26.66
N VAL A 376 -1.69 1.37 -26.08
CA VAL A 376 -2.69 0.52 -26.74
C VAL A 376 -3.96 1.33 -26.98
N ILE A 377 -4.33 1.47 -28.24
CA ILE A 377 -5.53 2.21 -28.67
C ILE A 377 -6.58 1.30 -29.31
N GLN A 378 -6.22 0.06 -29.68
CA GLN A 378 -7.15 -0.94 -30.21
C GLN A 378 -6.61 -2.36 -30.00
N LEU A 379 -7.48 -3.30 -29.65
CA LEU A 379 -7.19 -4.73 -29.58
C LEU A 379 -8.27 -5.52 -30.34
N GLY A 380 -7.91 -6.07 -31.50
CA GLY A 380 -8.88 -6.66 -32.43
C GLY A 380 -9.87 -5.62 -32.93
N GLU A 381 -11.16 -5.92 -32.80
CA GLU A 381 -12.23 -4.98 -33.17
C GLU A 381 -12.57 -3.97 -32.06
N HIS A 382 -11.97 -4.12 -30.88
CA HIS A 382 -12.30 -3.31 -29.71
C HIS A 382 -11.39 -2.09 -29.60
N GLU A 383 -11.99 -0.90 -29.56
CA GLU A 383 -11.27 0.34 -29.23
C GLU A 383 -10.85 0.34 -27.75
N VAL A 384 -9.62 0.77 -27.50
CA VAL A 384 -9.08 0.94 -26.15
C VAL A 384 -8.99 2.43 -25.85
N THR A 385 -9.87 2.90 -24.98
CA THR A 385 -9.97 4.29 -24.52
C THR A 385 -9.32 4.49 -23.15
N GLU A 386 -9.28 3.45 -22.33
CA GLU A 386 -8.79 3.43 -20.96
C GLU A 386 -8.48 1.98 -20.55
N ILE A 387 -7.97 1.79 -19.34
CA ILE A 387 -7.60 0.44 -18.86
C ILE A 387 -8.80 -0.51 -18.81
N ASN A 388 -9.99 -0.03 -18.41
CA ASN A 388 -11.19 -0.86 -18.33
C ASN A 388 -11.66 -1.36 -19.70
N SER A 389 -11.55 -0.54 -20.75
CA SER A 389 -11.87 -0.98 -22.12
C SER A 389 -10.82 -1.94 -22.67
N TYR A 390 -9.53 -1.76 -22.34
CA TYR A 390 -8.50 -2.77 -22.63
C TYR A 390 -8.82 -4.11 -21.98
N MET A 391 -9.19 -4.10 -20.69
CA MET A 391 -9.56 -5.31 -19.96
C MET A 391 -10.78 -5.97 -20.61
N LYS A 392 -11.87 -5.23 -20.85
CA LYS A 392 -13.06 -5.74 -21.56
C LYS A 392 -12.70 -6.37 -22.90
N ALA A 393 -11.85 -5.72 -23.71
CA ALA A 393 -11.35 -6.28 -24.96
C ALA A 393 -10.56 -7.58 -24.76
N LEU A 394 -9.65 -7.63 -23.79
CA LEU A 394 -8.82 -8.82 -23.53
C LEU A 394 -9.68 -10.04 -23.10
N SER A 395 -10.82 -9.81 -22.46
CA SER A 395 -11.70 -10.87 -21.97
C SER A 395 -12.44 -11.65 -23.05
N THR A 396 -12.48 -11.11 -24.28
CA THR A 396 -13.16 -11.76 -25.41
C THR A 396 -12.30 -12.81 -26.11
N PHE A 397 -11.01 -12.91 -25.76
CA PHE A 397 -10.04 -13.80 -26.41
C PHE A 397 -9.74 -15.07 -25.62
N GLU A 398 -9.40 -16.13 -26.35
CA GLU A 398 -8.97 -17.44 -25.85
C GLU A 398 -7.53 -17.78 -26.26
N TYR A 399 -6.91 -18.75 -25.58
CA TYR A 399 -5.59 -19.23 -25.97
C TYR A 399 -5.64 -19.89 -27.36
N GLY A 400 -4.73 -19.49 -28.23
CA GLY A 400 -4.69 -19.86 -29.64
C GLY A 400 -5.21 -18.76 -30.56
N ASP A 401 -5.99 -17.81 -30.03
CA ASP A 401 -6.52 -16.71 -30.84
C ASP A 401 -5.42 -15.80 -31.35
N LYS A 402 -5.68 -15.25 -32.54
CA LYS A 402 -4.84 -14.26 -33.19
C LYS A 402 -5.61 -12.99 -33.44
N THR A 403 -4.96 -11.86 -33.24
CA THR A 403 -5.58 -10.56 -33.44
C THR A 403 -4.54 -9.49 -33.76
N ILE A 404 -4.99 -8.33 -34.23
CA ILE A 404 -4.14 -7.16 -34.39
C ILE A 404 -4.30 -6.26 -33.17
N VAL A 405 -3.19 -5.85 -32.58
CA VAL A 405 -3.15 -4.74 -31.63
C VAL A 405 -2.65 -3.49 -32.36
N LYS A 406 -3.33 -2.36 -32.16
CA LYS A 406 -2.83 -1.05 -32.60
C LYS A 406 -2.35 -0.26 -31.40
N VAL A 407 -1.14 0.26 -31.50
CA VAL A 407 -0.54 1.10 -30.47
C VAL A 407 -0.13 2.45 -31.04
N ASN A 408 -0.30 3.50 -30.26
CA ASN A 408 0.37 4.77 -30.53
C ASN A 408 1.79 4.70 -29.93
N ARG A 409 2.79 4.76 -30.81
CA ARG A 409 4.21 4.81 -30.47
C ARG A 409 4.74 6.17 -30.91
N ASN A 410 5.01 7.04 -29.95
CA ASN A 410 5.56 8.39 -30.20
C ASN A 410 4.75 9.24 -31.20
N GLY A 411 3.42 9.09 -31.21
CA GLY A 411 2.52 9.83 -32.10
C GLY A 411 2.12 9.07 -33.37
N GLU A 412 2.77 7.95 -33.69
CA GLU A 412 2.48 7.14 -34.86
C GLU A 412 1.71 5.87 -34.48
N VAL A 413 0.76 5.46 -35.33
CA VAL A 413 0.01 4.21 -35.14
C VAL A 413 0.83 3.05 -35.70
N VAL A 414 1.17 2.10 -34.83
CA VAL A 414 1.88 0.86 -35.15
C VAL A 414 0.92 -0.31 -34.95
N GLU A 415 0.87 -1.21 -35.91
CA GLU A 415 0.09 -2.45 -35.81
C GLU A 415 1.02 -3.63 -35.52
N ALA A 416 0.59 -4.54 -34.66
CA ALA A 416 1.30 -5.77 -34.36
C ALA A 416 0.34 -6.96 -34.31
N GLU A 417 0.74 -8.10 -34.88
CA GLU A 417 0.00 -9.35 -34.78
C GLU A 417 0.28 -10.01 -33.43
N ILE A 418 -0.77 -10.22 -32.65
CA ILE A 418 -0.76 -10.95 -31.39
C ILE A 418 -1.24 -12.37 -31.64
N THR A 419 -0.54 -13.34 -31.07
CA THR A 419 -1.07 -14.68 -30.83
C THR A 419 -1.11 -14.91 -29.33
N PHE A 420 -2.28 -15.24 -28.77
CA PHE A 420 -2.40 -15.54 -27.36
C PHE A 420 -1.97 -16.97 -27.07
N PHE A 421 -0.99 -17.18 -26.19
CA PHE A 421 -0.50 -18.51 -25.81
C PHE A 421 -0.21 -18.59 -24.31
N ASP A 422 -0.29 -19.79 -23.76
CA ASP A 422 0.08 -20.09 -22.39
C ASP A 422 1.46 -20.76 -22.36
N ASN A 423 2.35 -20.28 -21.48
CA ASN A 423 3.68 -20.87 -21.30
C ASN A 423 3.65 -22.10 -20.38
N LYS A 424 2.55 -22.35 -19.66
CA LYS A 424 2.39 -23.50 -18.76
C LYS A 424 1.88 -24.77 -19.47
N LYS A 425 1.45 -24.69 -20.73
CA LYS A 425 1.03 -25.83 -21.56
C LYS A 425 2.10 -26.14 -22.62
N LYS A 426 3.16 -26.83 -22.21
CA LYS A 426 3.99 -27.62 -23.12
C LYS A 426 3.73 -29.09 -22.91
#